data_AF-A0A2X2J024-F1
#
_entry.id   AF-A0A2X2J024-F1
#
_cell.length_a   1.000
_cell.length_b   1.000
_cell.length_c   1.000
_cell.angle_alpha   90.00
_cell.angle_beta   90.00
_cell.angle_gamma   90.00
#
_symmetry.space_group_name_H-M   'P 1'
#
loop_
_entity.id
_entity.type
_entity.pdbx_description
1 polymer ?
#
loop_
_entity_poly.entity_id
_entity_poly.type
_entity_poly.pdbx_seq_one_letter_code
_entity_poly.pdbx_strand_id
1 'polypeptide(L)'
;MANSFFKTIRSSIKHWYIPLIIGILLILLGFYTIYTPVAAFLTLAILFSWSFIISGILEIIFAVQNKDEVDGWGWYLTGGILYTLFGILLIANPLLSASTLAFIVGFYALFKSFQLLSFSFDLKNYGSKSWGWNLLFAILGIIFSFILLWNPLFAGFSLVIWTGMAISTVGFAACVFAFQLKSLKDIPSKLPDEWKERYQKLKEEFDQHRK
;
A
#
# COMPACT_ATOMS: atom_id res chain seq x y z
N MET A 1 -37.04 19.04 -8.17
CA MET A 1 -36.06 17.95 -7.95
C MET A 1 -34.66 18.21 -8.52
N ALA A 2 -34.44 19.29 -9.30
CA ALA A 2 -33.15 19.76 -9.83
C ALA A 2 -31.99 19.87 -8.82
N ASN A 3 -32.31 20.08 -7.54
CA ASN A 3 -31.30 20.18 -6.49
C ASN A 3 -30.60 18.85 -6.19
N SER A 4 -31.19 17.66 -6.38
CA SER A 4 -30.61 16.45 -5.77
C SER A 4 -29.25 16.05 -6.37
N PHE A 5 -29.11 15.98 -7.70
CA PHE A 5 -27.88 15.54 -8.35
C PHE A 5 -26.72 16.54 -8.20
N PHE A 6 -26.97 17.81 -8.50
CA PHE A 6 -25.96 18.85 -8.31
C PHE A 6 -25.64 19.06 -6.83
N LYS A 7 -26.58 18.84 -5.90
CA LYS A 7 -26.32 18.83 -4.45
C LYS A 7 -25.49 17.62 -4.02
N THR A 8 -25.72 16.42 -4.58
CA THR A 8 -24.94 15.21 -4.31
C THR A 8 -23.51 15.33 -4.83
N ILE A 9 -23.31 15.82 -6.06
CA ILE A 9 -21.97 16.13 -6.59
C ILE A 9 -21.30 17.23 -5.75
N ARG A 10 -22.02 18.32 -5.46
CA ARG A 10 -21.51 19.41 -4.62
C ARG A 10 -21.23 18.97 -3.17
N SER A 11 -21.93 17.97 -2.63
CA SER A 11 -21.71 17.46 -1.26
C SER A 11 -20.51 16.53 -1.18
N SER A 12 -20.35 15.58 -2.11
CA SER A 12 -19.16 14.70 -2.15
C SER A 12 -17.87 15.46 -2.42
N ILE A 13 -17.96 16.58 -3.15
CA ILE A 13 -16.81 17.43 -3.47
C ILE A 13 -16.65 18.61 -2.47
N LYS A 14 -17.56 18.77 -1.50
CA LYS A 14 -17.44 19.85 -0.49
C LYS A 14 -16.13 19.73 0.30
N HIS A 15 -15.71 18.50 0.54
CA HIS A 15 -14.54 18.13 1.33
C HIS A 15 -13.29 17.83 0.49
N TRP A 16 -13.16 18.42 -0.71
CA TRP A 16 -11.97 18.28 -1.56
C TRP A 16 -10.65 18.64 -0.86
N TYR A 17 -10.68 19.45 0.19
CA TYR A 17 -9.51 19.83 0.98
C TYR A 17 -9.03 18.71 1.94
N ILE A 18 -9.87 17.72 2.26
CA ILE A 18 -9.48 16.60 3.13
C ILE A 18 -8.31 15.81 2.52
N PRO A 19 -8.37 15.33 1.26
CA PRO A 19 -7.23 14.65 0.65
C PRO A 19 -6.01 15.57 0.47
N LEU A 20 -6.20 16.89 0.38
CA LEU A 20 -5.09 17.85 0.33
C LEU A 20 -4.34 17.88 1.67
N ILE A 21 -5.07 18.01 2.78
CA ILE A 21 -4.49 18.03 4.13
C ILE A 21 -3.79 16.68 4.40
N ILE A 22 -4.46 15.57 4.09
CA ILE A 22 -3.87 14.23 4.23
C ILE A 22 -2.60 14.12 3.38
N GLY A 23 -2.64 14.59 2.13
CA GLY A 23 -1.50 14.55 1.22
C GLY A 23 -0.29 15.32 1.76
N ILE A 24 -0.51 16.54 2.27
CA ILE A 24 0.55 17.35 2.89
C ILE A 24 1.11 16.66 4.14
N LEU A 25 0.24 16.16 5.02
CA LEU A 25 0.66 15.44 6.23
C LEU A 25 1.51 14.20 5.89
N LEU A 26 1.10 13.44 4.87
CA LEU A 26 1.84 12.26 4.41
C LEU A 26 3.19 12.65 3.81
N ILE A 27 3.28 13.72 3.01
CA ILE A 27 4.56 14.20 2.49
C ILE A 27 5.50 14.55 3.65
N LEU A 28 5.03 15.32 4.63
CA LEU A 28 5.83 15.68 5.81
C LEU A 28 6.25 14.45 6.60
N LEU A 29 5.35 13.49 6.78
CA LEU A 29 5.64 12.22 7.46
C LEU A 29 6.70 11.40 6.71
N GLY A 30 6.60 11.33 5.38
CA GLY A 30 7.57 10.61 4.54
C GLY A 30 8.96 11.24 4.64
N PHE A 31 9.06 12.57 4.58
CA PHE A 31 10.31 13.29 4.82
C PHE A 31 10.86 13.07 6.24
N TYR A 32 9.99 13.14 7.26
CA TYR A 32 10.38 12.90 8.66
C TYR A 32 10.93 11.48 8.87
N THR A 33 10.30 10.49 8.22
CA THR A 33 10.70 9.08 8.24
C THR A 33 12.11 8.91 7.67
N ILE A 34 12.42 9.57 6.54
CA ILE A 34 13.74 9.52 5.92
C ILE A 34 14.79 10.27 6.76
N TYR A 35 14.40 11.38 7.40
CA TYR A 35 15.30 12.19 8.22
C TYR A 35 15.65 11.51 9.56
N THR A 36 14.76 10.67 10.09
CA THR A 36 14.95 9.98 11.38
C THR A 36 14.97 8.45 11.23
N PRO A 37 15.89 7.89 10.43
CA PRO A 37 15.77 6.53 9.97
C PRO A 37 15.83 5.50 11.10
N VAL A 38 16.59 5.76 12.16
CA VAL A 38 16.67 4.88 13.34
C VAL A 38 15.35 4.84 14.11
N ALA A 39 14.73 6.00 14.35
CA ALA A 39 13.46 6.08 15.07
C ALA A 39 12.32 5.46 14.26
N ALA A 40 12.29 5.74 12.95
CA ALA A 40 11.36 5.12 12.02
C ALA A 40 11.52 3.60 11.97
N PHE A 41 12.76 3.10 11.96
CA PHE A 41 13.02 1.66 11.96
C PHE A 41 12.49 0.97 13.23
N LEU A 42 12.75 1.56 14.41
CA LEU A 42 12.21 1.04 15.67
C LEU A 42 10.69 1.09 15.72
N THR A 43 10.09 2.17 15.21
CA THR A 43 8.63 2.32 15.13
C THR A 43 8.02 1.22 14.24
N LEU A 44 8.62 0.97 13.06
CA LEU A 44 8.19 -0.11 12.18
C LEU A 44 8.34 -1.48 12.87
N ALA A 45 9.47 -1.74 13.54
CA ALA A 45 9.67 -2.99 14.27
C ALA A 45 8.57 -3.22 15.32
N ILE A 46 8.19 -2.19 16.08
CA ILE A 46 7.11 -2.28 17.06
C ILE A 46 5.76 -2.55 16.38
N LEU A 47 5.42 -1.81 15.31
CA LEU A 47 4.18 -2.01 14.56
C LEU A 47 4.06 -3.42 13.99
N PHE A 48 5.15 -3.94 13.40
CA PHE A 48 5.20 -5.32 12.91
C PHE A 48 5.03 -6.31 14.05
N SER A 49 5.71 -6.11 15.18
CA SER A 49 5.62 -7.01 16.33
C SER A 49 4.17 -7.11 16.84
N TRP A 50 3.48 -5.99 16.98
CA TRP A 50 2.04 -5.97 17.30
C TRP A 50 1.19 -6.65 16.23
N SER A 51 1.51 -6.47 14.95
CA SER A 51 0.80 -7.13 13.85
C SER A 51 0.94 -8.64 13.91
N PHE A 52 2.13 -9.16 14.26
CA PHE A 52 2.36 -10.60 14.47
C PHE A 52 1.55 -11.13 15.66
N ILE A 53 1.52 -10.41 16.78
CA ILE A 53 0.73 -10.80 17.95
C ILE A 53 -0.76 -10.83 17.61
N ILE A 54 -1.29 -9.76 17.00
CA ILE A 54 -2.72 -9.66 16.68
C ILE A 54 -3.10 -10.74 15.67
N SER A 55 -2.34 -10.91 14.59
CA SER A 55 -2.58 -11.97 13.60
C SER A 55 -2.53 -13.36 14.23
N GLY A 56 -1.53 -13.62 15.08
CA GLY A 56 -1.39 -14.90 15.77
C GLY A 56 -2.58 -15.20 16.70
N ILE A 57 -3.03 -14.21 17.47
CA ILE A 57 -4.21 -14.35 18.33
C ILE A 57 -5.47 -14.59 17.49
N LEU A 58 -5.67 -13.84 16.40
CA LEU A 58 -6.83 -14.01 15.52
C LEU A 58 -6.83 -15.40 14.87
N GLU A 59 -5.67 -15.91 14.46
CA GLU A 59 -5.53 -17.24 13.87
C GLU A 59 -5.78 -18.35 14.90
N ILE A 60 -5.33 -18.19 16.15
CA ILE A 60 -5.69 -19.09 17.25
C ILE A 60 -7.21 -19.10 17.46
N ILE A 61 -7.84 -17.92 17.53
CA ILE A 61 -9.29 -17.80 17.70
C ILE A 61 -10.02 -18.49 16.54
N PHE A 62 -9.59 -18.24 15.31
CA PHE A 62 -10.15 -18.87 14.11
C PHE A 62 -10.01 -20.39 14.14
N ALA A 63 -8.84 -20.91 14.49
CA ALA A 63 -8.57 -22.34 14.57
C ALA A 63 -9.45 -23.03 15.63
N VAL A 64 -9.62 -22.40 16.80
CA VAL A 64 -10.45 -22.96 17.88
C VAL A 64 -11.94 -22.91 17.53
N GLN A 65 -12.41 -21.83 16.90
CA GLN A 65 -13.82 -21.67 16.52
C GLN A 65 -14.24 -22.59 15.36
N ASN A 66 -13.31 -22.90 14.44
CA ASN A 66 -13.61 -23.67 13.23
C ASN A 66 -12.98 -25.07 13.26
N LYS A 67 -12.58 -25.57 14.44
CA LYS A 67 -11.87 -26.86 14.58
C LYS A 67 -12.63 -28.06 14.01
N ASP A 68 -13.96 -28.00 14.01
CA ASP A 68 -14.84 -29.07 13.56
C ASP A 68 -15.29 -28.90 12.09
N GLU A 69 -15.08 -27.70 11.52
CA GLU A 69 -15.53 -27.32 10.18
C GLU A 69 -14.37 -27.23 9.15
N VAL A 70 -13.14 -27.02 9.62
CA VAL A 70 -11.96 -26.83 8.78
C VAL A 70 -10.98 -27.99 8.93
N ASP A 71 -10.79 -28.73 7.84
CA ASP A 71 -9.71 -29.71 7.73
C ASP A 71 -8.35 -29.03 7.89
N GLY A 72 -7.53 -29.54 8.81
CA GLY A 72 -6.21 -28.97 9.10
C GLY A 72 -6.18 -27.82 10.10
N TRP A 73 -7.23 -27.60 10.89
CA TRP A 73 -7.28 -26.59 11.97
C TRP A 73 -6.05 -26.57 12.89
N GLY A 74 -5.42 -27.73 13.14
CA GLY A 74 -4.20 -27.83 13.95
C GLY A 74 -3.00 -27.06 13.37
N TRP A 75 -2.93 -26.90 12.05
CA TRP A 75 -1.91 -26.07 11.40
C TRP A 75 -2.12 -24.59 11.68
N TYR A 76 -3.37 -24.12 11.61
CA TYR A 76 -3.73 -22.74 11.97
C TYR A 76 -3.48 -22.47 13.45
N LEU A 77 -3.80 -23.41 14.35
CA LEU A 77 -3.52 -23.25 15.77
C LEU A 77 -2.01 -23.14 16.03
N THR A 78 -1.23 -24.03 15.42
CA THR A 78 0.24 -24.01 15.55
C THR A 78 0.84 -22.75 14.96
N GLY A 79 0.38 -22.34 13.77
CA GLY A 79 0.79 -21.10 13.10
C GLY A 79 0.50 -19.88 13.95
N GLY A 80 -0.71 -19.78 14.50
CA GLY A 80 -1.12 -18.68 15.36
C GLY A 80 -0.32 -18.60 16.67
N ILE A 81 -0.01 -19.74 17.30
CA ILE A 81 0.88 -19.81 18.47
C ILE A 81 2.28 -19.31 18.11
N LEU A 82 2.85 -19.79 17.00
CA LEU A 82 4.16 -19.37 16.53
C LEU A 82 4.20 -17.87 16.24
N TYR A 83 3.22 -17.33 15.52
CA TYR A 83 3.14 -15.90 15.24
C TYR A 83 3.04 -15.06 16.50
N THR A 84 2.25 -15.50 17.49
CA THR A 84 2.13 -14.81 18.77
C THR A 84 3.46 -14.80 19.53
N LEU A 85 4.14 -15.96 19.59
CA LEU A 85 5.45 -16.08 20.23
C LEU A 85 6.51 -15.23 19.52
N PHE A 86 6.56 -15.27 18.19
CA PHE A 86 7.44 -14.41 17.41
C PHE A 86 7.17 -12.95 17.74
N GLY A 87 5.92 -12.49 17.68
CA GLY A 87 5.56 -11.11 18.00
C GLY A 87 6.02 -10.69 19.41
N ILE A 88 5.85 -11.54 20.43
CA ILE A 88 6.33 -11.27 21.79
C ILE A 88 7.86 -11.17 21.85
N LEU A 89 8.58 -12.11 21.19
CA LEU A 89 10.04 -12.10 21.11
C LEU A 89 10.56 -10.82 20.43
N LEU A 90 9.86 -10.37 19.38
CA LEU A 90 10.21 -9.16 18.65
C LEU A 90 10.03 -7.89 19.49
N ILE A 91 9.01 -7.83 20.36
CA ILE A 91 8.85 -6.74 21.33
C ILE A 91 9.96 -6.77 22.38
N ALA A 92 10.30 -7.97 22.88
CA ALA A 92 11.31 -8.12 23.92
C ALA A 92 12.71 -7.71 23.44
N ASN A 93 13.03 -7.92 22.16
CA ASN A 93 14.31 -7.55 21.57
C ASN A 93 14.11 -6.83 20.22
N PRO A 94 13.93 -5.49 20.22
CA PRO A 94 13.74 -4.71 19.00
C PRO A 94 14.89 -4.85 17.98
N LEU A 95 16.13 -5.09 18.43
CA LEU A 95 17.27 -5.34 17.55
C LEU A 95 17.18 -6.69 16.81
N LEU A 96 16.63 -7.72 17.47
CA LEU A 96 16.38 -9.00 16.81
C LEU A 96 15.22 -8.86 15.82
N SER A 97 14.16 -8.13 16.19
CA SER A 97 13.03 -7.80 15.30
C SER A 97 13.47 -7.11 14.02
N ALA A 98 14.30 -6.08 14.17
CA ALA A 98 14.96 -5.39 13.08
C ALA A 98 15.69 -6.34 12.13
N SER A 99 16.47 -7.27 12.67
CA SER A 99 17.27 -8.20 11.87
C SER A 99 16.40 -9.23 11.15
N THR A 100 15.37 -9.76 11.81
CA THR A 100 14.40 -10.69 11.21
C THR A 100 13.64 -10.04 10.05
N LEU A 101 13.17 -8.80 10.23
CA LEU A 101 12.51 -8.04 9.16
C LEU A 101 13.44 -7.81 7.96
N ALA A 102 14.69 -7.46 8.23
CA ALA A 102 15.72 -7.31 7.21
C ALA A 102 15.93 -8.61 6.41
N PHE A 103 15.98 -9.77 7.07
CA PHE A 103 16.08 -11.07 6.39
C PHE A 103 14.86 -11.36 5.52
N ILE A 104 13.64 -11.18 6.06
CA ILE A 104 12.39 -11.39 5.32
C ILE A 104 12.40 -10.56 4.03
N VAL A 105 12.80 -9.29 4.15
CA VAL A 105 12.85 -8.37 3.02
C VAL A 105 13.96 -8.72 2.05
N GLY A 106 15.15 -9.11 2.52
CA GLY A 106 16.25 -9.57 1.67
C GLY A 106 15.86 -10.80 0.85
N PHE A 107 15.22 -11.80 1.49
CA PHE A 107 14.71 -12.99 0.79
C PHE A 107 13.58 -12.66 -0.17
N TYR A 108 12.66 -11.77 0.22
CA TYR A 108 11.58 -11.31 -0.66
C TYR A 108 12.15 -10.59 -1.90
N ALA A 109 13.10 -9.67 -1.71
CA ALA A 109 13.78 -8.98 -2.80
C ALA A 109 14.51 -9.97 -3.72
N LEU A 110 15.14 -10.99 -3.15
CA LEU A 110 15.81 -12.05 -3.90
C LEU A 110 14.81 -12.80 -4.78
N PHE A 111 13.69 -13.24 -4.19
CA PHE A 111 12.64 -13.95 -4.92
C PHE A 111 12.01 -13.11 -6.02
N LYS A 112 11.75 -11.82 -5.77
CA LYS A 112 11.28 -10.87 -6.79
C LYS A 112 12.28 -10.66 -7.91
N SER A 113 13.57 -10.63 -7.60
CA SER A 113 14.63 -10.48 -8.60
C SER A 113 14.75 -11.74 -9.47
N PHE A 114 14.59 -12.94 -8.89
CA PHE A 114 14.50 -14.18 -9.66
C PHE A 114 13.24 -14.24 -10.54
N GLN A 115 12.08 -13.79 -10.05
CA GLN A 115 10.88 -13.69 -10.90
C GLN A 115 11.11 -12.74 -12.09
N LEU A 116 11.75 -11.60 -11.86
CA LEU A 116 12.08 -10.65 -12.92
C LEU A 116 13.09 -11.23 -13.91
N LEU A 117 14.04 -12.04 -13.42
CA LEU A 117 14.99 -12.77 -14.27
C LEU A 117 14.25 -13.73 -15.21
N SER A 118 13.31 -14.52 -14.68
CA SER A 118 12.45 -15.40 -15.48
C SER A 118 11.62 -14.62 -16.49
N PHE A 119 10.92 -13.57 -16.04
CA PHE A 119 10.11 -12.71 -16.90
C PHE A 119 10.92 -12.02 -17.99
N SER A 120 12.18 -11.69 -17.70
CA SER A 120 13.10 -11.21 -18.71
C SER A 120 13.25 -12.29 -19.77
N PHE A 121 13.67 -13.51 -19.46
CA PHE A 121 13.82 -14.55 -20.49
C PHE A 121 12.55 -14.74 -21.35
N ASP A 122 11.36 -14.62 -20.76
CA ASP A 122 10.10 -14.63 -21.52
C ASP A 122 9.98 -13.44 -22.49
N LEU A 123 10.31 -12.22 -22.05
CA LEU A 123 10.35 -11.02 -22.92
C LEU A 123 11.35 -11.16 -24.08
N LYS A 124 12.46 -11.88 -23.89
CA LYS A 124 13.40 -12.21 -24.98
C LYS A 124 12.73 -13.08 -26.02
N ASN A 125 12.01 -14.10 -25.56
CA ASN A 125 11.31 -15.06 -26.42
C ASN A 125 10.15 -14.37 -27.18
N TYR A 126 9.54 -13.34 -26.60
CA TYR A 126 8.52 -12.51 -27.25
C TYR A 126 9.08 -11.41 -28.18
N GLY A 127 10.40 -11.33 -28.37
CA GLY A 127 11.02 -10.38 -29.31
C GLY A 127 11.00 -8.92 -28.83
N SER A 128 10.77 -8.67 -27.53
CA SER A 128 10.75 -7.30 -26.99
C SER A 128 12.16 -6.71 -26.90
N LYS A 129 12.36 -5.54 -27.51
CA LYS A 129 13.63 -4.80 -27.48
C LYS A 129 14.06 -4.36 -26.08
N SER A 130 13.11 -4.32 -25.12
CA SER A 130 13.37 -3.94 -23.72
C SER A 130 13.93 -5.08 -22.85
N TRP A 131 14.10 -6.30 -23.40
CA TRP A 131 14.54 -7.47 -22.64
C TRP A 131 15.84 -7.24 -21.85
N GLY A 132 16.87 -6.68 -22.50
CA GLY A 132 18.19 -6.51 -21.90
C GLY A 132 18.16 -5.58 -20.68
N TRP A 133 17.28 -4.58 -20.66
CA TRP A 133 17.12 -3.67 -19.53
C TRP A 133 16.52 -4.37 -18.30
N ASN A 134 15.49 -5.19 -18.53
CA ASN A 134 14.88 -5.98 -17.48
C ASN A 134 15.84 -7.04 -16.92
N LEU A 135 16.65 -7.67 -17.78
CA LEU A 135 17.68 -8.62 -17.36
C LEU A 135 18.73 -7.95 -16.46
N LEU A 136 19.21 -6.77 -16.86
CA LEU A 136 20.18 -5.99 -16.09
C LEU A 136 19.62 -5.64 -14.70
N PHE A 137 18.36 -5.18 -14.63
CA PHE A 137 17.72 -4.93 -13.35
C PHE A 137 17.52 -6.17 -12.50
N ALA A 138 17.24 -7.33 -13.10
CA ALA A 138 17.13 -8.58 -12.36
C ALA A 138 18.48 -8.96 -11.72
N ILE A 139 19.58 -8.84 -12.47
CA ILE A 139 20.94 -9.12 -11.96
C ILE A 139 21.30 -8.14 -10.84
N LEU A 140 21.08 -6.83 -11.05
CA LEU A 140 21.30 -5.81 -10.01
C LEU A 140 20.45 -6.08 -8.77
N GLY A 141 19.19 -6.49 -8.95
CA GLY A 141 18.29 -6.87 -7.88
C GLY A 141 18.79 -8.06 -7.07
N ILE A 142 19.33 -9.10 -7.73
CA ILE A 142 19.94 -10.25 -7.06
C ILE A 142 21.15 -9.80 -6.22
N ILE A 143 22.06 -9.00 -6.79
CA ILE A 143 23.23 -8.48 -6.07
C ILE A 143 22.80 -7.64 -4.86
N PHE A 144 21.84 -6.74 -5.05
CA PHE A 144 21.28 -5.92 -3.98
C PHE A 144 20.67 -6.78 -2.88
N SER A 145 19.94 -7.84 -3.25
CA SER A 145 19.35 -8.78 -2.29
C SER A 145 20.41 -9.52 -1.46
N PHE A 146 21.52 -9.92 -2.07
CA PHE A 146 22.65 -10.49 -1.33
C PHE A 146 23.28 -9.48 -0.37
N ILE A 147 23.42 -8.21 -0.76
CA ILE A 147 23.91 -7.14 0.12
C ILE A 147 22.97 -6.96 1.33
N LEU A 148 21.65 -6.96 1.10
CA LEU A 148 20.64 -6.87 2.15
C LEU A 148 20.74 -8.03 3.15
N LEU A 149 20.92 -9.26 2.65
CA LEU A 149 21.04 -10.46 3.48
C LEU A 149 22.35 -10.50 4.28
N TRP A 150 23.43 -9.98 3.70
CA TRP A 150 24.74 -9.92 4.37
C TRP A 150 24.77 -8.88 5.49
N ASN A 151 24.09 -7.75 5.30
CA ASN A 151 24.05 -6.67 6.28
C ASN A 151 22.61 -6.31 6.65
N PRO A 152 22.05 -6.94 7.71
CA PRO A 152 20.69 -6.67 8.16
C PRO A 152 20.44 -5.22 8.56
N LEU A 153 21.46 -4.51 9.06
CA LEU A 153 21.33 -3.08 9.38
C LEU A 153 21.12 -2.25 8.11
N PHE A 154 21.89 -2.54 7.05
CA PHE A 154 21.71 -1.89 5.75
C PHE A 154 20.31 -2.17 5.17
N ALA A 155 19.81 -3.39 5.33
CA ALA A 155 18.45 -3.74 4.93
C ALA A 155 17.37 -2.98 5.71
N GLY A 156 17.55 -2.81 7.02
CA GLY A 156 16.67 -1.98 7.85
C GLY A 156 16.64 -0.52 7.38
N PHE A 157 17.79 0.08 7.12
CA PHE A 157 17.86 1.45 6.61
C PHE A 157 17.23 1.59 5.23
N SER A 158 17.50 0.63 4.34
CA SER A 158 16.91 0.60 3.00
C SER A 158 15.39 0.56 3.09
N LEU A 159 14.83 -0.29 3.95
CA LEU A 159 13.39 -0.36 4.17
C LEU A 159 12.78 0.96 4.58
N VAL A 160 13.37 1.63 5.57
CA VAL A 160 12.87 2.92 6.05
C VAL A 160 12.88 3.98 4.94
N ILE A 161 13.95 4.02 4.15
CA ILE A 161 14.06 4.96 3.03
C ILE A 161 12.95 4.68 2.00
N TRP A 162 12.77 3.42 1.61
CA TRP A 162 11.74 3.03 0.64
C TRP A 162 10.33 3.29 1.17
N THR A 163 10.07 3.02 2.45
CA THR A 163 8.80 3.34 3.10
C THR A 163 8.56 4.85 3.13
N GLY A 164 9.56 5.66 3.47
CA GLY A 164 9.46 7.11 3.43
C GLY A 164 9.17 7.65 2.04
N MET A 165 9.85 7.12 1.01
CA MET A 165 9.57 7.46 -0.40
C MET A 165 8.15 7.06 -0.82
N ALA A 166 7.69 5.88 -0.41
CA ALA A 166 6.33 5.41 -0.71
C ALA A 166 5.27 6.31 -0.05
N ILE A 167 5.43 6.64 1.23
CA ILE A 167 4.54 7.55 1.97
C ILE A 167 4.52 8.93 1.29
N SER A 168 5.67 9.47 0.92
CA SER A 168 5.77 10.74 0.19
C SER A 168 5.06 10.70 -1.17
N THR A 169 5.20 9.59 -1.90
CA THR A 169 4.54 9.40 -3.20
C THR A 169 3.03 9.31 -3.06
N VAL A 170 2.52 8.59 -2.05
CA VAL A 170 1.09 8.54 -1.73
C VAL A 170 0.59 9.92 -1.32
N GLY A 171 1.36 10.68 -0.53
CA GLY A 171 1.03 12.04 -0.16
C GLY A 171 0.95 12.98 -1.37
N PHE A 172 1.90 12.87 -2.29
CA PHE A 172 1.88 13.61 -3.56
C PHE A 172 0.66 13.25 -4.42
N ALA A 173 0.34 11.95 -4.56
CA ALA A 173 -0.84 11.49 -5.28
C ALA A 173 -2.14 12.01 -4.66
N ALA A 174 -2.24 12.03 -3.32
CA ALA A 174 -3.38 12.59 -2.61
C ALA A 174 -3.56 14.10 -2.84
N CYS A 175 -2.46 14.85 -2.91
CA CYS A 175 -2.50 16.27 -3.30
C CYS A 175 -3.03 16.45 -4.73
N VAL A 176 -2.54 15.66 -5.70
CA VAL A 176 -3.04 15.69 -7.08
C VAL A 176 -4.53 15.35 -7.14
N PHE A 177 -4.95 14.32 -6.42
CA PHE A 177 -6.36 13.91 -6.34
C PHE A 177 -7.24 15.02 -5.74
N ALA A 178 -6.76 15.73 -4.72
CA ALA A 178 -7.47 16.87 -4.16
C ALA A 178 -7.68 18.00 -5.18
N PHE A 179 -6.69 18.28 -6.03
CA PHE A 179 -6.83 19.26 -7.10
C PHE A 179 -7.79 18.77 -8.20
N GLN A 180 -7.80 17.48 -8.51
CA GLN A 180 -8.78 16.90 -9.42
C GLN A 180 -10.21 17.06 -8.87
N LEU A 181 -10.43 16.77 -7.58
CA LEU A 181 -11.71 17.00 -6.93
C LEU A 181 -12.11 18.48 -6.95
N LYS A 182 -11.18 19.39 -6.65
CA LYS A 182 -11.43 20.84 -6.75
C LYS A 182 -11.89 21.24 -8.15
N SER A 183 -11.19 20.75 -9.19
CA SER A 183 -11.55 21.01 -10.59
C SER A 183 -12.96 20.52 -10.91
N LEU A 184 -13.33 19.31 -10.47
CA LEU A 184 -14.67 18.75 -10.67
C LEU A 184 -15.77 19.54 -9.94
N LYS A 185 -15.46 20.13 -8.78
CA LYS A 185 -16.39 20.99 -8.03
C LYS A 185 -16.83 22.21 -8.83
N ASP A 186 -15.91 22.77 -9.60
CA ASP A 186 -16.06 24.06 -10.26
C ASP A 186 -16.75 23.92 -11.64
N ILE A 187 -16.89 22.70 -12.17
CA ILE A 187 -17.54 22.44 -13.47
C ILE A 187 -19.01 22.88 -13.48
N PRO A 188 -19.88 22.50 -12.53
CA PRO A 188 -21.29 22.92 -12.53
C PRO A 188 -21.49 24.43 -12.47
N SER A 189 -20.58 25.18 -11.82
CA SER A 189 -20.64 26.64 -11.78
C SER A 189 -20.25 27.31 -13.10
N LYS A 190 -19.45 26.64 -13.94
CA LYS A 190 -18.93 27.18 -15.20
C LYS A 190 -19.80 26.86 -16.41
N LEU A 191 -20.79 25.97 -16.27
CA LEU A 191 -21.69 25.59 -17.36
C LEU A 191 -22.70 26.72 -17.67
N PRO A 192 -22.94 27.04 -18.97
CA PRO A 192 -24.05 27.89 -19.39
C PRO A 192 -25.39 27.30 -18.93
N ASP A 193 -26.34 28.15 -18.58
CA ASP A 193 -27.62 27.70 -18.02
C ASP A 193 -28.42 26.84 -19.01
N GLU A 194 -28.31 27.11 -20.32
CA GLU A 194 -28.92 26.29 -21.38
C GLU A 194 -28.48 24.81 -21.31
N TRP A 195 -27.19 24.54 -21.10
CA TRP A 195 -26.67 23.17 -21.02
C TRP A 195 -27.10 22.46 -19.74
N LYS A 196 -27.26 23.21 -18.63
CA LYS A 196 -27.80 22.67 -17.38
C LYS A 196 -29.23 22.20 -17.56
N GLU A 197 -30.05 23.00 -18.25
CA GLU A 197 -31.45 22.67 -18.54
C GLU A 197 -31.57 21.49 -19.51
N ARG A 198 -30.78 21.46 -20.61
CA ARG A 198 -30.78 20.35 -21.56
C ARG A 198 -30.41 19.01 -20.92
N TYR A 199 -29.39 19.01 -20.05
CA TYR A 199 -29.01 17.80 -19.30
C TYR A 199 -30.12 17.29 -18.39
N GLN A 200 -30.87 18.19 -17.74
CA GLN A 200 -31.99 17.80 -16.87
C GLN A 200 -33.09 17.11 -17.66
N LYS A 201 -33.49 17.66 -18.81
CA LYS A 201 -34.50 17.04 -19.68
C LYS A 201 -34.07 15.62 -20.09
N LEU A 202 -32.84 15.45 -20.56
CA LEU A 202 -32.30 14.15 -20.97
C LEU A 202 -32.28 13.13 -19.82
N LYS A 203 -31.94 13.57 -18.60
CA LYS A 203 -31.91 12.69 -17.43
C LYS A 203 -33.32 12.25 -17.02
N GLU A 204 -34.28 13.17 -17.04
CA GLU A 204 -35.68 12.85 -16.74
C GLU A 204 -36.27 11.88 -17.76
N GLU A 205 -35.99 12.07 -19.06
CA GLU A 205 -36.38 11.10 -20.11
C GLU A 205 -35.76 9.73 -19.87
N PHE A 206 -34.46 9.66 -19.52
CA PHE A 206 -33.77 8.40 -19.23
C PHE A 206 -34.34 7.69 -17.99
N ASP A 207 -34.59 8.41 -16.89
CA ASP A 207 -35.16 7.83 -15.67
C ASP A 207 -36.63 7.40 -15.86
N GLN A 208 -37.37 8.05 -16.76
CA GLN A 208 -38.71 7.62 -17.17
C GLN A 208 -38.70 6.32 -17.99
N HIS A 209 -37.71 6.14 -18.87
CA HIS A 209 -37.58 4.93 -19.70
C HIS A 209 -36.90 3.75 -18.98
N ARG A 210 -36.27 3.99 -17.83
CA ARG A 210 -35.62 2.97 -17.00
C ARG A 210 -36.59 2.26 -16.04
N LYS A 211 -37.76 2.85 -15.78
CA LYS A 211 -38.85 2.22 -15.01
C LYS A 211 -39.71 1.35 -15.91
#